data_AF-A0A9X8EAS0-F1
#
_entry.id   AF-A0A9X8EAS0-F1
#
_cell.length_a   1.000
_cell.length_b   1.000
_cell.length_c   1.000
_cell.angle_alpha   90.00
_cell.angle_beta   90.00
_cell.angle_gamma   90.00
#
_symmetry.space_group_name_H-M   'P 1'
#
loop_
_entity.id
_entity.type
_entity.pdbx_description
1 polymer ?
#
loop_
_entity_poly.entity_id
_entity_poly.type
_entity_poly.pdbx_seq_one_letter_code
_entity_poly.pdbx_strand_id
1 'polypeptide(L)'
;MKMVVLLALVAAVQSAGLETYLPKSLFQIVFPKALPIYSYENMIAVSKIYPAFANTGDVDVDKREVAAFLGQIALESGYLQYVEEINKSTMCQASADYPCAPGKQYFGRGPIQLSWNYNYKDFGTAAGKDLVANPDLVAQDPQLVWWSAYWFWNVDKWNGNIHDVVGQPGGFAYTTYIINGGLECGPNPANKGSEKSRIDNYIKFANLLGVAPGDNLSCQTSAYPPSTPWPKRVTTKTPPLYVANHDQDRHHIYPNHDQDRHHIYPNHDQDHRHPHDQDHRYPHDQAHRYPHDQAHRYPHDDPLPSNQCNGNRNVCFWPLNQQVLPFAKAHCQLFLWSVWCD
;
A
#
# COMPACT_ATOMS: atom_id res chain seq x y z
N MET A 1 24.04 17.82 52.69
CA MET A 1 23.65 18.02 51.27
C MET A 1 22.91 16.77 50.81
N LYS A 2 21.61 16.87 50.52
CA LYS A 2 20.82 15.73 50.01
C LYS A 2 20.90 15.76 48.47
N MET A 3 21.48 14.72 47.88
CA MET A 3 21.44 14.47 46.44
C MET A 3 20.00 14.16 46.03
N VAL A 4 19.41 15.02 45.20
CA VAL A 4 18.18 14.71 44.46
C VAL A 4 18.61 14.00 43.18
N VAL A 5 18.41 12.69 43.12
CA VAL A 5 18.54 11.91 41.89
C VAL A 5 17.26 12.13 41.09
N LEU A 6 17.34 12.90 40.01
CA LEU A 6 16.27 13.07 39.05
C LEU A 6 16.22 11.79 38.20
N LEU A 7 15.32 10.85 38.50
CA LEU A 7 14.99 9.77 37.58
C LEU A 7 14.19 10.37 36.42
N ALA A 8 14.84 10.59 35.29
CA ALA A 8 14.14 10.78 34.03
C ALA A 8 13.50 9.43 33.64
N LEU A 9 12.19 9.30 33.83
CA LEU A 9 11.39 8.27 33.19
C LEU A 9 11.39 8.55 31.69
N VAL A 10 12.36 7.99 30.97
CA VAL A 10 12.24 7.83 29.53
C VAL A 10 11.18 6.75 29.34
N ALA A 11 9.93 7.15 29.13
CA ALA A 11 8.95 6.26 28.55
C ALA A 11 9.53 5.83 27.19
N ALA A 12 9.90 4.56 27.07
CA ALA A 12 10.19 3.99 25.77
C ALA A 12 8.91 4.20 24.94
N VAL A 13 8.96 5.09 23.96
CA VAL A 13 7.95 5.13 22.91
C VAL A 13 8.11 3.81 22.18
N GLN A 14 7.33 2.80 22.59
CA GLN A 14 7.19 1.58 21.84
C GLN A 14 6.80 2.04 20.43
N SER A 15 7.63 1.78 19.43
CA SER A 15 7.29 2.09 18.03
C SER A 15 6.00 1.35 17.73
N ALA A 16 4.90 2.06 17.71
CA ALA A 16 3.60 1.47 17.51
C ALA A 16 3.34 1.66 16.01
N GLY A 17 3.41 0.57 15.25
CA GLY A 17 3.28 0.57 13.80
C GLY A 17 1.82 0.73 13.36
N LEU A 18 1.40 -0.05 12.36
CA LEU A 18 0.03 -0.07 11.87
C LEU A 18 -1.02 -0.21 12.99
N GLU A 19 -0.75 -1.01 14.02
CA GLU A 19 -1.66 -1.24 15.15
C GLU A 19 -2.01 0.03 15.95
N THR A 20 -1.23 1.10 15.84
CA THR A 20 -1.53 2.42 16.44
C THR A 20 -2.78 3.03 15.85
N TYR A 21 -2.90 2.94 14.53
CA TYR A 21 -3.94 3.61 13.77
C TYR A 21 -5.06 2.65 13.38
N LEU A 22 -4.78 1.35 13.31
CA LEU A 22 -5.73 0.31 12.97
C LEU A 22 -5.74 -0.76 14.07
N PRO A 23 -6.36 -0.51 15.24
CA PRO A 23 -6.56 -1.55 16.24
C PRO A 23 -7.51 -2.63 15.72
N LYS A 24 -7.44 -3.84 16.31
CA LYS A 24 -8.26 -4.99 15.89
C LYS A 24 -9.77 -4.68 15.82
N SER A 25 -10.29 -3.94 16.80
CA SER A 25 -11.68 -3.51 16.82
C SER A 25 -12.03 -2.66 15.59
N LEU A 26 -11.16 -1.73 15.21
CA LEU A 26 -11.35 -0.90 14.02
C LEU A 26 -11.27 -1.73 12.74
N PHE A 27 -10.32 -2.67 12.65
CA PHE A 27 -10.24 -3.59 11.50
C PHE A 27 -11.54 -4.38 11.32
N GLN A 28 -12.10 -4.92 12.42
CA GLN A 28 -13.36 -5.68 12.37
C GLN A 28 -14.55 -4.82 11.95
N ILE A 29 -14.56 -3.54 12.30
CA ILE A 29 -15.55 -2.55 11.86
C ILE A 29 -15.40 -2.25 10.36
N VAL A 30 -14.18 -2.02 9.91
CA VAL A 30 -13.90 -1.65 8.51
C VAL A 30 -14.13 -2.83 7.56
N PHE A 31 -13.79 -4.06 7.99
CA PHE A 31 -13.94 -5.27 7.19
C PHE A 31 -14.75 -6.36 7.92
N PRO A 32 -16.08 -6.17 8.08
CA PRO A 32 -16.94 -7.10 8.80
C PRO A 32 -16.96 -8.52 8.27
N LYS A 33 -16.90 -8.60 6.94
CA LYS A 33 -17.08 -9.80 6.14
C LYS A 33 -15.74 -10.27 5.58
N ALA A 34 -14.62 -9.81 6.13
CA ALA A 34 -13.30 -10.28 5.74
C ALA A 34 -13.24 -11.80 5.81
N LEU A 35 -12.75 -12.44 4.75
CA LEU A 35 -12.56 -13.88 4.75
C LEU A 35 -11.54 -14.29 5.83
N PRO A 36 -11.68 -15.50 6.43
CA PRO A 36 -10.82 -15.93 7.54
C PRO A 36 -9.31 -15.89 7.25
N ILE A 37 -8.90 -16.00 5.98
CA ILE A 37 -7.48 -15.91 5.58
C ILE A 37 -6.88 -14.52 5.85
N TYR A 38 -7.70 -13.48 5.84
CA TYR A 38 -7.33 -12.10 6.13
C TYR A 38 -7.37 -11.80 7.63
N SER A 39 -6.67 -12.61 8.43
CA SER A 39 -6.64 -12.40 9.87
C SER A 39 -5.89 -11.12 10.25
N TYR A 40 -6.41 -10.42 11.25
CA TYR A 40 -5.78 -9.20 11.80
C TYR A 40 -4.39 -9.51 12.38
N GLU A 41 -4.26 -10.64 13.08
CA GLU A 41 -3.02 -11.08 13.70
C GLU A 41 -1.91 -11.26 12.67
N ASN A 42 -2.22 -11.87 11.52
CA ASN A 42 -1.24 -12.04 10.46
C ASN A 42 -0.94 -10.72 9.76
N MET A 43 -1.94 -9.84 9.56
CA MET A 43 -1.72 -8.50 9.03
C MET A 43 -0.68 -7.73 9.86
N ILE A 44 -0.85 -7.69 11.18
CA ILE A 44 0.08 -7.02 12.10
C ILE A 44 1.42 -7.75 12.22
N ALA A 45 1.44 -9.09 12.17
CA ALA A 45 2.70 -9.82 12.19
C ALA A 45 3.56 -9.54 10.95
N VAL A 46 2.94 -9.48 9.77
CA VAL A 46 3.61 -9.25 8.48
C VAL A 46 3.98 -7.77 8.29
N SER A 47 3.19 -6.82 8.80
CA SER A 47 3.52 -5.39 8.70
C SER A 47 4.91 -5.07 9.28
N LYS A 48 5.36 -5.85 10.28
CA LYS A 48 6.68 -5.72 10.93
C LYS A 48 7.87 -5.98 10.00
N ILE A 49 7.65 -6.61 8.84
CA ILE A 49 8.69 -6.75 7.80
C ILE A 49 9.05 -5.37 7.22
N TYR A 50 8.11 -4.42 7.25
CA TYR A 50 8.28 -3.05 6.76
C TYR A 50 8.06 -2.05 7.90
N PRO A 51 9.02 -1.90 8.83
CA PRO A 51 8.84 -1.13 10.07
C PRO A 51 8.65 0.38 9.88
N ALA A 52 8.87 0.90 8.67
CA ALA A 52 8.60 2.30 8.31
C ALA A 52 7.14 2.54 7.88
N PHE A 53 6.41 1.50 7.48
CA PHE A 53 5.01 1.60 7.08
C PHE A 53 4.16 2.14 8.23
N ALA A 54 3.47 3.27 8.01
CA ALA A 54 2.70 3.97 9.03
C ALA A 54 3.50 4.31 10.30
N ASN A 55 4.79 4.59 10.14
CA ASN A 55 5.70 4.89 11.25
C ASN A 55 6.87 5.77 10.77
N THR A 56 6.55 6.87 10.10
CA THR A 56 7.55 7.79 9.52
C THR A 56 7.94 8.93 10.47
N GLY A 57 7.23 9.05 11.60
CA GLY A 57 7.44 10.11 12.59
C GLY A 57 6.57 11.34 12.38
N ASP A 58 5.76 11.35 11.32
CA ASP A 58 4.71 12.34 11.08
C ASP A 58 3.34 11.66 11.17
N VAL A 59 2.61 11.97 12.25
CA VAL A 59 1.32 11.35 12.57
C VAL A 59 0.29 11.51 11.46
N ASP A 60 0.28 12.66 10.78
CA ASP A 60 -0.71 12.93 9.74
C ASP A 60 -0.39 12.16 8.47
N VAL A 61 0.90 12.08 8.11
CA VAL A 61 1.37 11.25 7.00
C VAL A 61 1.12 9.77 7.28
N ASP A 62 1.40 9.29 8.49
CA ASP A 62 1.21 7.90 8.88
C ASP A 62 -0.27 7.50 8.86
N LYS A 63 -1.17 8.36 9.38
CA LYS A 63 -2.63 8.15 9.25
C LYS A 63 -3.09 8.15 7.80
N ARG A 64 -2.57 9.06 6.96
CA ARG A 64 -2.91 9.09 5.53
C ARG A 64 -2.41 7.85 4.80
N GLU A 65 -1.25 7.31 5.16
CA GLU A 65 -0.74 6.05 4.63
C GLU A 65 -1.66 4.88 4.98
N VAL A 66 -2.09 4.76 6.25
CA VAL A 66 -3.05 3.73 6.65
C VAL A 66 -4.39 3.89 5.93
N ALA A 67 -4.93 5.12 5.83
CA ALA A 67 -6.17 5.39 5.11
C ALA A 67 -6.07 5.00 3.62
N ALA A 68 -4.93 5.32 2.98
CA ALA A 68 -4.69 4.98 1.59
C ALA A 68 -4.59 3.46 1.41
N PHE A 69 -3.83 2.77 2.25
CA PHE A 69 -3.69 1.31 2.21
C PHE A 69 -5.06 0.62 2.33
N LEU A 70 -5.85 1.01 3.34
CA LEU A 70 -7.22 0.52 3.53
C LEU A 70 -8.12 0.82 2.31
N GLY A 71 -8.01 2.03 1.77
CA GLY A 71 -8.82 2.46 0.63
C GLY A 71 -8.57 1.65 -0.63
N GLN A 72 -7.30 1.40 -0.91
CA GLN A 72 -6.87 0.61 -2.06
C GLN A 72 -7.28 -0.86 -1.91
N ILE A 73 -6.93 -1.51 -0.79
CA ILE A 73 -7.27 -2.94 -0.61
C ILE A 73 -8.78 -3.18 -0.55
N ALA A 74 -9.56 -2.20 -0.05
CA ALA A 74 -11.02 -2.30 -0.03
C ALA A 74 -11.61 -2.39 -1.44
N LEU A 75 -11.06 -1.65 -2.41
CA LEU A 75 -11.48 -1.79 -3.81
C LEU A 75 -10.98 -3.10 -4.41
N GLU A 76 -9.67 -3.37 -4.30
CA GLU A 76 -9.03 -4.53 -4.97
C GLU A 76 -9.64 -5.86 -4.56
N SER A 77 -9.90 -6.05 -3.26
CA SER A 77 -10.36 -7.34 -2.71
C SER A 77 -11.87 -7.39 -2.42
N GLY A 78 -12.62 -6.36 -2.82
CA GLY A 78 -14.04 -6.21 -2.46
C GLY A 78 -14.25 -6.21 -0.95
N TYR A 79 -13.50 -5.37 -0.23
CA TYR A 79 -13.48 -5.30 1.24
C TYR A 79 -13.07 -6.63 1.90
N LEU A 80 -12.00 -7.26 1.38
CA LEU A 80 -11.43 -8.52 1.85
C LEU A 80 -12.39 -9.72 1.75
N GLN A 81 -13.38 -9.66 0.86
CA GLN A 81 -14.33 -10.75 0.61
C GLN A 81 -13.91 -11.65 -0.56
N TYR A 82 -12.87 -11.27 -1.29
CA TYR A 82 -12.32 -12.05 -2.41
C TYR A 82 -10.80 -12.18 -2.26
N VAL A 83 -10.32 -13.42 -2.21
CA VAL A 83 -8.88 -13.72 -2.21
C VAL A 83 -8.31 -13.77 -3.62
N GLU A 84 -9.11 -14.23 -4.58
CA GLU A 84 -8.73 -14.36 -5.97
C GLU A 84 -9.64 -13.50 -6.84
N GLU A 85 -9.08 -13.02 -7.95
CA GLU A 85 -9.79 -12.31 -8.98
C GLU A 85 -11.02 -13.10 -9.45
N ILE A 86 -12.15 -12.41 -9.62
CA ILE A 86 -13.41 -13.03 -10.05
C ILE A 86 -13.30 -13.44 -11.53
N ASN A 87 -12.86 -12.51 -12.38
CA ASN A 87 -12.74 -12.71 -13.83
C ASN A 87 -11.31 -13.10 -14.20
N LYS A 88 -10.92 -14.31 -13.80
CA LYS A 88 -9.55 -14.82 -13.94
C LYS A 88 -9.06 -14.82 -15.39
N SER A 89 -7.84 -14.34 -15.60
CA SER A 89 -7.09 -14.51 -16.85
C SER A 89 -5.67 -15.00 -16.57
N THR A 90 -4.93 -15.37 -17.61
CA THR A 90 -3.58 -15.93 -17.43
C THR A 90 -2.59 -14.89 -16.91
N MET A 91 -2.74 -13.60 -17.27
CA MET A 91 -1.83 -12.50 -16.91
C MET A 91 -0.35 -12.88 -17.06
N CYS A 92 0.02 -13.39 -18.24
CA CYS A 92 1.38 -13.83 -18.54
C CYS A 92 1.97 -12.96 -19.65
N GLN A 93 3.06 -12.27 -19.33
CA GLN A 93 3.94 -11.63 -20.28
C GLN A 93 5.31 -12.33 -20.22
N ALA A 94 5.43 -13.42 -20.96
CA ALA A 94 6.62 -14.26 -20.92
C ALA A 94 7.83 -13.50 -21.50
N SER A 95 8.95 -13.58 -20.79
CA SER A 95 10.27 -13.15 -21.25
C SER A 95 11.34 -14.08 -20.67
N ALA A 96 12.60 -13.91 -21.07
CA ALA A 96 13.72 -14.68 -20.51
C ALA A 96 13.83 -14.47 -18.99
N ASP A 97 13.70 -13.22 -18.53
CA ASP A 97 13.78 -12.87 -17.12
C ASP A 97 12.49 -13.18 -16.35
N TYR A 98 11.36 -13.21 -17.03
CA TYR A 98 10.05 -13.45 -16.43
C TYR A 98 9.31 -14.57 -17.17
N PRO A 99 9.70 -15.84 -16.95
CA PRO A 99 9.01 -16.97 -17.56
C PRO A 99 7.61 -17.13 -16.98
N CYS A 100 6.76 -17.84 -17.72
CA CYS A 100 5.48 -18.32 -17.23
C CYS A 100 5.53 -19.85 -17.15
N ALA A 101 5.18 -20.39 -15.98
CA ALA A 101 5.15 -21.83 -15.78
C ALA A 101 3.98 -22.46 -16.57
N PRO A 102 4.16 -23.61 -17.24
CA PRO A 102 3.10 -24.29 -17.96
C PRO A 102 1.87 -24.57 -17.08
N GLY A 103 0.69 -24.22 -17.58
CA GLY A 103 -0.58 -24.44 -16.88
C GLY A 103 -0.83 -23.52 -15.68
N LYS A 104 0.02 -22.51 -15.44
CA LYS A 104 -0.15 -21.55 -14.35
C LYS A 104 -0.72 -20.23 -14.83
N GLN A 105 -1.43 -19.56 -13.93
CA GLN A 105 -2.08 -18.28 -14.16
C GLN A 105 -1.76 -17.30 -13.03
N TYR A 106 -1.56 -16.05 -13.40
CA TYR A 106 -1.09 -14.96 -12.53
C TYR A 106 -2.15 -13.87 -12.36
N PHE A 107 -3.44 -14.25 -12.39
CA PHE A 107 -4.56 -13.39 -12.01
C PHE A 107 -4.41 -12.87 -10.58
N GLY A 108 -5.15 -11.81 -10.23
CA GLY A 108 -5.10 -11.15 -8.93
C GLY A 108 -5.28 -12.09 -7.75
N ARG A 109 -4.34 -12.05 -6.78
CA ARG A 109 -4.49 -12.70 -5.47
C ARG A 109 -4.13 -11.77 -4.31
N GLY A 110 -4.81 -11.96 -3.18
CA GLY A 110 -4.55 -11.21 -1.94
C GLY A 110 -5.15 -9.79 -1.90
N PRO A 111 -4.83 -9.00 -0.87
CA PRO A 111 -5.48 -7.71 -0.58
C PRO A 111 -5.26 -6.67 -1.67
N ILE A 112 -4.09 -6.68 -2.32
CA ILE A 112 -3.74 -5.76 -3.41
C ILE A 112 -4.00 -6.37 -4.80
N GLN A 113 -4.59 -7.57 -4.86
CA GLN A 113 -4.76 -8.36 -6.09
C GLN A 113 -3.46 -8.44 -6.92
N LEU A 114 -2.40 -8.99 -6.32
CA LEU A 114 -1.11 -9.17 -7.00
C LEU A 114 -1.32 -9.91 -8.32
N SER A 115 -0.98 -9.27 -9.45
CA SER A 115 -1.18 -9.83 -10.79
C SER A 115 0.10 -9.77 -11.61
N TRP A 116 0.15 -10.60 -12.66
CA TRP A 116 1.22 -10.76 -13.63
C TRP A 116 2.43 -11.56 -13.17
N ASN A 117 2.93 -12.43 -14.05
CA ASN A 117 4.09 -13.31 -13.83
C ASN A 117 5.31 -12.58 -13.27
N TYR A 118 5.57 -11.34 -13.69
CA TYR A 118 6.72 -10.58 -13.21
C TYR A 118 6.60 -10.19 -11.74
N ASN A 119 5.41 -9.79 -11.28
CA ASN A 119 5.18 -9.50 -9.86
C ASN A 119 5.24 -10.77 -9.01
N TYR A 120 4.70 -11.89 -9.52
CA TYR A 120 4.82 -13.18 -8.84
C TYR A 120 6.28 -13.62 -8.71
N LYS A 121 7.11 -13.43 -9.74
CA LYS A 121 8.55 -13.72 -9.68
C LYS A 121 9.27 -12.85 -8.66
N ASP A 122 9.06 -11.53 -8.70
CA ASP A 122 9.81 -10.61 -7.84
C ASP A 122 9.36 -10.72 -6.38
N PHE A 123 8.05 -10.89 -6.13
CA PHE A 123 7.54 -11.16 -4.78
C PHE A 123 8.01 -12.53 -4.28
N GLY A 124 7.98 -13.56 -5.15
CA GLY A 124 8.48 -14.89 -4.80
C GLY A 124 9.95 -14.88 -4.42
N THR A 125 10.77 -14.09 -5.12
CA THR A 125 12.18 -13.88 -4.78
C THR A 125 12.32 -13.25 -3.39
N ALA A 126 11.54 -12.20 -3.08
CA ALA A 126 11.54 -11.58 -1.75
C ALA A 126 11.06 -12.54 -0.63
N ALA A 127 10.11 -13.42 -0.95
CA ALA A 127 9.56 -14.40 -0.01
C ALA A 127 10.38 -15.70 0.09
N GLY A 128 11.40 -15.89 -0.75
CA GLY A 128 12.14 -17.15 -0.84
C GLY A 128 11.26 -18.33 -1.32
N LYS A 129 10.30 -18.05 -2.19
CA LYS A 129 9.33 -19.03 -2.74
C LYS A 129 9.27 -18.93 -4.26
N ASP A 130 9.24 -20.07 -4.95
CA ASP A 130 8.94 -20.08 -6.38
C ASP A 130 7.44 -19.90 -6.62
N LEU A 131 7.01 -18.64 -6.65
CA LEU A 131 5.61 -18.26 -6.92
C LEU A 131 5.31 -18.19 -8.42
N VAL A 132 6.31 -18.35 -9.30
CA VAL A 132 6.07 -18.52 -10.75
C VAL A 132 5.49 -19.90 -11.00
N ALA A 133 6.08 -20.93 -10.38
CA ALA A 133 5.57 -22.30 -10.43
C ALA A 133 4.38 -22.53 -9.47
N ASN A 134 4.28 -21.77 -8.37
CA ASN A 134 3.25 -21.98 -7.35
C ASN A 134 2.48 -20.68 -7.01
N PRO A 135 1.84 -20.01 -7.99
CA PRO A 135 1.17 -18.72 -7.75
C PRO A 135 -0.02 -18.83 -6.78
N ASP A 136 -0.65 -20.01 -6.71
CA ASP A 136 -1.80 -20.27 -5.82
C ASP A 136 -1.45 -20.11 -4.33
N LEU A 137 -0.17 -20.22 -3.96
CA LEU A 137 0.28 -20.03 -2.58
C LEU A 137 -0.05 -18.65 -2.03
N VAL A 138 -0.10 -17.61 -2.88
CA VAL A 138 -0.47 -16.25 -2.46
C VAL A 138 -1.91 -16.19 -1.90
N ALA A 139 -2.80 -17.07 -2.38
CA ALA A 139 -4.19 -17.15 -1.92
C ALA A 139 -4.43 -18.23 -0.84
N GLN A 140 -3.41 -19.01 -0.48
CA GLN A 140 -3.56 -20.15 0.44
C GLN A 140 -2.73 -19.98 1.72
N ASP A 141 -1.61 -19.27 1.65
CA ASP A 141 -0.72 -19.04 2.77
C ASP A 141 -1.10 -17.73 3.50
N PRO A 142 -1.50 -17.79 4.79
CA PRO A 142 -1.92 -16.61 5.54
C PRO A 142 -0.83 -15.55 5.76
N GLN A 143 0.45 -15.88 5.59
CA GLN A 143 1.55 -14.93 5.61
C GLN A 143 1.73 -14.29 4.23
N LEU A 144 1.76 -15.09 3.15
CA LEU A 144 1.97 -14.57 1.80
C LEU A 144 0.83 -13.67 1.32
N VAL A 145 -0.40 -13.96 1.74
CA VAL A 145 -1.57 -13.17 1.35
C VAL A 145 -1.40 -11.71 1.76
N TRP A 146 -1.05 -11.44 3.02
CA TRP A 146 -0.78 -10.07 3.50
C TRP A 146 0.55 -9.53 3.02
N TRP A 147 1.58 -10.38 2.96
CA TRP A 147 2.92 -9.94 2.57
C TRP A 147 2.94 -9.46 1.11
N SER A 148 2.14 -10.03 0.22
CA SER A 148 2.01 -9.54 -1.16
C SER A 148 1.62 -8.06 -1.23
N ALA A 149 0.68 -7.63 -0.38
CA ALA A 149 0.21 -6.25 -0.32
C ALA A 149 1.28 -5.31 0.27
N TYR A 150 1.89 -5.69 1.40
CA TYR A 150 2.96 -4.88 1.99
C TYR A 150 4.20 -4.82 1.10
N TRP A 151 4.56 -5.91 0.43
CA TRP A 151 5.65 -5.92 -0.54
C TRP A 151 5.37 -4.96 -1.68
N PHE A 152 4.22 -5.08 -2.34
CA PHE A 152 3.87 -4.18 -3.45
C PHE A 152 3.89 -2.72 -3.02
N TRP A 153 3.45 -2.43 -1.80
CA TRP A 153 3.43 -1.09 -1.24
C TRP A 153 4.81 -0.47 -1.02
N ASN A 154 5.81 -1.29 -0.67
CA ASN A 154 7.10 -0.79 -0.18
C ASN A 154 8.28 -0.94 -1.17
N VAL A 155 8.10 -1.66 -2.28
CA VAL A 155 9.19 -1.85 -3.26
C VAL A 155 9.14 -0.84 -4.39
N ASP A 156 10.32 -0.49 -4.91
CA ASP A 156 10.44 0.31 -6.11
C ASP A 156 9.89 -0.48 -7.32
N LYS A 157 8.97 0.16 -8.05
CA LYS A 157 8.46 -0.26 -9.35
C LYS A 157 8.91 0.72 -10.41
N TRP A 158 8.71 0.36 -11.68
CA TRP A 158 9.07 1.23 -12.81
C TRP A 158 8.40 2.62 -12.75
N ASN A 159 7.22 2.71 -12.15
CA ASN A 159 6.44 3.94 -12.02
C ASN A 159 6.49 4.58 -10.61
N GLY A 160 7.26 4.02 -9.68
CA GLY A 160 7.49 4.60 -8.35
C GLY A 160 7.39 3.61 -7.20
N ASN A 161 7.33 4.13 -5.97
CA ASN A 161 7.20 3.39 -4.74
C ASN A 161 6.07 4.01 -3.91
N ILE A 162 5.06 3.21 -3.52
CA ILE A 162 3.87 3.76 -2.88
C ILE A 162 4.23 4.36 -1.52
N HIS A 163 5.01 3.64 -0.71
CA HIS A 163 5.48 4.15 0.58
C HIS A 163 6.24 5.47 0.40
N ASP A 164 7.06 5.65 -0.63
CA ASP A 164 7.82 6.91 -0.80
C ASP A 164 6.94 8.13 -1.14
N VAL A 165 5.73 7.93 -1.68
CA VAL A 165 4.86 9.04 -2.16
C VAL A 165 3.62 9.24 -1.30
N VAL A 166 3.12 8.19 -0.65
CA VAL A 166 1.84 8.23 0.06
C VAL A 166 1.90 9.19 1.26
N GLY A 167 0.77 9.85 1.53
CA GLY A 167 0.62 10.80 2.63
C GLY A 167 1.20 12.20 2.37
N GLN A 168 1.88 12.40 1.23
CA GLN A 168 2.28 13.71 0.70
C GLN A 168 1.13 14.34 -0.14
N PRO A 169 1.14 15.66 -0.42
CA PRO A 169 0.19 16.28 -1.34
C PRO A 169 0.19 15.58 -2.71
N GLY A 170 -0.98 15.18 -3.23
CA GLY A 170 -1.08 14.39 -4.46
C GLY A 170 -0.62 12.92 -4.37
N GLY A 171 -0.10 12.49 -3.22
CA GLY A 171 0.43 11.14 -3.01
C GLY A 171 -0.62 10.04 -3.17
N PHE A 172 -1.89 10.32 -2.86
CA PHE A 172 -2.97 9.37 -3.07
C PHE A 172 -3.25 9.10 -4.56
N ALA A 173 -3.34 10.16 -5.38
CA ALA A 173 -3.48 10.03 -6.83
C ALA A 173 -2.30 9.26 -7.44
N TYR A 174 -1.09 9.55 -6.97
CA TYR A 174 0.11 8.84 -7.42
C TYR A 174 0.11 7.37 -7.00
N THR A 175 -0.43 7.05 -5.81
CA THR A 175 -0.63 5.66 -5.37
C THR A 175 -1.56 4.91 -6.32
N THR A 176 -2.69 5.51 -6.73
CA THR A 176 -3.59 4.93 -7.74
C THR A 176 -2.90 4.75 -9.08
N TYR A 177 -2.07 5.70 -9.50
CA TYR A 177 -1.25 5.58 -10.71
C TYR A 177 -0.26 4.41 -10.64
N ILE A 178 0.40 4.21 -9.49
CA ILE A 178 1.31 3.07 -9.30
C ILE A 178 0.57 1.74 -9.41
N ILE A 179 -0.62 1.65 -8.80
CA ILE A 179 -1.43 0.42 -8.75
C ILE A 179 -2.06 0.10 -10.10
N ASN A 180 -2.73 1.05 -10.75
CA ASN A 180 -3.51 0.77 -11.97
C ASN A 180 -3.59 1.95 -12.95
N GLY A 181 -2.51 2.73 -13.06
CA GLY A 181 -2.50 3.96 -13.84
C GLY A 181 -2.84 3.81 -15.32
N GLY A 182 -2.51 2.68 -15.93
CA GLY A 182 -2.82 2.40 -17.34
C GLY A 182 -4.32 2.29 -17.64
N LEU A 183 -5.16 2.00 -16.64
CA LEU A 183 -6.61 1.89 -16.80
C LEU A 183 -7.38 3.02 -16.15
N GLU A 184 -6.84 3.64 -15.09
CA GLU A 184 -7.60 4.55 -14.22
C GLU A 184 -7.13 6.01 -14.28
N CYS A 185 -5.96 6.31 -14.86
CA CYS A 185 -5.38 7.66 -14.86
C CYS A 185 -5.31 8.29 -16.26
N GLY A 186 -5.07 9.60 -16.28
CA GLY A 186 -5.02 10.41 -17.50
C GLY A 186 -6.37 11.08 -17.83
N PRO A 187 -6.44 11.90 -18.90
CA PRO A 187 -7.63 12.71 -19.19
C PRO A 187 -8.85 11.86 -19.60
N ASN A 188 -8.65 10.66 -20.14
CA ASN A 188 -9.72 9.78 -20.59
C ASN A 188 -9.38 8.29 -20.34
N PRO A 189 -9.36 7.84 -19.07
CA PRO A 189 -9.07 6.45 -18.77
C PRO A 189 -10.21 5.51 -19.19
N ALA A 190 -9.87 4.25 -19.43
CA ALA A 190 -10.84 3.20 -19.74
C ALA A 190 -11.73 2.84 -18.54
N ASN A 191 -11.23 3.02 -17.31
CA ASN A 191 -11.93 2.71 -16.08
C ASN A 191 -12.02 3.93 -15.15
N LYS A 192 -12.99 4.81 -15.42
CA LYS A 192 -13.19 6.02 -14.61
C LYS A 192 -13.81 5.75 -13.24
N GLY A 193 -14.60 4.68 -13.13
CA GLY A 193 -15.38 4.36 -11.94
C GLY A 193 -14.53 3.87 -10.76
N SER A 194 -13.49 3.08 -11.04
CA SER A 194 -12.62 2.55 -9.98
C SER A 194 -11.89 3.65 -9.20
N GLU A 195 -11.30 4.64 -9.87
CA GLU A 195 -10.61 5.73 -9.17
C GLU A 195 -11.55 6.47 -8.21
N LYS A 196 -12.79 6.75 -8.65
CA LYS A 196 -13.79 7.38 -7.80
C LYS A 196 -14.01 6.56 -6.52
N SER A 197 -14.15 5.24 -6.64
CA SER A 197 -14.30 4.35 -5.47
C SER A 197 -13.05 4.33 -4.59
N ARG A 198 -11.84 4.42 -5.16
CA ARG A 198 -10.59 4.55 -4.39
C ARG A 198 -10.60 5.84 -3.57
N ILE A 199 -10.95 6.97 -4.19
CA ILE A 199 -11.04 8.29 -3.54
C ILE A 199 -12.10 8.27 -2.43
N ASP A 200 -13.30 7.74 -2.70
CA ASP A 200 -14.38 7.65 -1.72
C ASP A 200 -13.94 6.82 -0.49
N ASN A 201 -13.30 5.66 -0.72
CA ASN A 201 -12.77 4.83 0.37
C ASN A 201 -11.66 5.55 1.13
N TYR A 202 -10.75 6.25 0.44
CA TYR A 202 -9.67 6.99 1.07
C TYR A 202 -10.19 8.10 1.99
N ILE A 203 -11.13 8.92 1.50
CA ILE A 203 -11.76 9.98 2.30
C ILE A 203 -12.46 9.38 3.51
N LYS A 204 -13.21 8.28 3.32
CA LYS A 204 -13.87 7.57 4.41
C LYS A 204 -12.88 7.14 5.49
N PHE A 205 -11.76 6.53 5.12
CA PHE A 205 -10.77 6.05 6.09
C PHE A 205 -9.92 7.20 6.68
N ALA A 206 -9.64 8.25 5.93
CA ALA A 206 -8.98 9.45 6.45
C ALA A 206 -9.83 10.12 7.55
N ASN A 207 -11.13 10.29 7.29
CA ASN A 207 -12.08 10.82 8.28
C ASN A 207 -12.16 9.91 9.52
N LEU A 208 -12.18 8.60 9.31
CA LEU A 208 -12.19 7.62 10.40
C LEU A 208 -10.96 7.72 11.31
N LEU A 209 -9.79 7.97 10.72
CA LEU A 209 -8.53 8.15 11.44
C LEU A 209 -8.34 9.59 11.96
N GLY A 210 -9.29 10.48 11.70
CA GLY A 210 -9.25 11.88 12.10
C GLY A 210 -8.09 12.64 11.46
N VAL A 211 -7.86 12.44 10.17
CA VAL A 211 -6.87 13.18 9.37
C VAL A 211 -7.53 13.74 8.11
N ALA A 212 -7.12 14.95 7.70
CA ALA A 212 -7.54 15.48 6.41
C ALA A 212 -6.92 14.64 5.28
N PRO A 213 -7.69 14.27 4.24
CA PRO A 213 -7.18 13.48 3.11
C PRO A 213 -6.15 14.26 2.25
N GLY A 214 -6.12 15.60 2.38
CA GLY A 214 -5.30 16.46 1.54
C GLY A 214 -5.93 16.72 0.18
N ASP A 215 -5.16 17.37 -0.69
CA ASP A 215 -5.59 17.82 -2.01
C ASP A 215 -5.03 16.93 -3.14
N ASN A 216 -5.50 17.17 -4.38
CA ASN A 216 -5.04 16.49 -5.59
C ASN A 216 -5.22 14.96 -5.54
N LEU A 217 -6.41 14.51 -5.13
CA LEU A 217 -6.72 13.09 -4.94
C LEU A 217 -6.94 12.31 -6.25
N SER A 218 -7.15 12.99 -7.37
CA SER A 218 -7.41 12.36 -8.66
C SER A 218 -6.19 12.39 -9.58
N CYS A 219 -5.88 11.23 -10.17
CA CYS A 219 -4.99 11.03 -11.29
C CYS A 219 -5.71 11.11 -12.66
N GLN A 220 -7.02 11.32 -12.72
CA GLN A 220 -7.78 11.56 -13.95
C GLN A 220 -7.61 13.00 -14.47
N THR A 221 -6.36 13.40 -14.66
CA THR A 221 -5.97 14.73 -15.12
C THR A 221 -4.93 14.62 -16.23
N SER A 222 -4.65 15.74 -16.91
CA SER A 222 -3.55 15.80 -17.89
C SER A 222 -2.15 15.69 -17.26
N ALA A 223 -2.05 15.66 -15.93
CA ALA A 223 -0.78 15.44 -15.23
C ALA A 223 -0.33 13.97 -15.21
N TYR A 224 -1.18 13.03 -15.66
CA TYR A 224 -0.89 11.60 -15.66
C TYR A 224 -0.89 11.01 -17.09
N PRO A 225 0.08 10.11 -17.42
CA PRO A 225 1.24 9.75 -16.59
C PRO A 225 2.20 10.95 -16.41
N PRO A 226 2.82 11.08 -15.23
CA PRO A 226 3.74 12.17 -14.95
C PRO A 226 4.99 12.05 -15.82
N SER A 227 5.47 13.18 -16.34
CA SER A 227 6.69 13.23 -17.18
C SER A 227 7.98 13.09 -16.39
N THR A 228 7.92 13.22 -15.05
CA THR A 228 9.04 13.02 -14.14
C THR A 228 8.61 12.08 -13.02
N PRO A 229 9.49 11.17 -12.54
CA PRO A 229 9.21 10.37 -11.37
C PRO A 229 8.91 11.26 -10.16
N TRP A 230 7.92 10.89 -9.34
CA TRP A 230 7.62 11.66 -8.13
C TRP A 230 8.83 11.72 -7.20
N PRO A 231 9.17 12.89 -6.62
CA PRO A 231 10.27 12.99 -5.69
C PRO A 231 10.00 12.13 -4.45
N LYS A 232 10.93 11.23 -4.13
CA LYS A 232 10.88 10.39 -2.93
C LYS A 232 10.74 11.26 -1.67
N ARG A 233 10.08 10.75 -0.63
CA ARG A 233 10.02 11.37 0.71
C ARG A 233 11.42 11.86 1.12
N VAL A 234 11.56 13.16 1.36
CA VAL A 234 12.79 13.73 1.93
C VAL A 234 12.82 13.32 3.40
N THR A 235 13.65 12.34 3.74
CA THR A 235 13.86 11.98 5.15
C THR A 235 14.69 13.08 5.81
N THR A 236 14.05 13.95 6.60
CA THR A 236 14.75 14.87 7.51
C THR A 236 15.26 14.09 8.72
N LYS A 237 16.23 13.19 8.52
CA LYS A 237 16.95 12.60 9.66
C LYS A 237 18.03 13.56 10.12
N THR A 238 17.78 14.26 11.22
CA THR A 238 18.85 14.49 12.19
C THR A 238 19.41 13.11 12.55
N PRO A 239 20.71 12.84 12.38
CA PRO A 239 21.27 11.54 12.71
C PRO A 239 20.99 11.20 14.18
N PRO A 240 20.59 9.97 14.52
CA PRO A 240 20.61 9.54 15.91
C PRO A 240 22.03 9.72 16.43
N LEU A 241 22.17 10.43 17.55
CA LEU A 241 23.42 10.51 18.30
C LEU A 241 23.78 9.08 18.74
N TYR A 242 24.59 8.40 17.95
CA TYR A 242 25.33 7.25 18.44
C TYR A 242 26.33 7.79 19.46
N VAL A 243 26.04 7.54 20.75
CA VAL A 243 27.04 7.64 21.80
C VAL A 243 28.08 6.57 21.48
N ALA A 244 29.22 6.99 20.95
CA ALA A 244 30.37 6.14 20.75
C ALA A 244 30.89 5.72 22.14
N ASN A 245 30.58 4.49 22.54
CA ASN A 245 31.41 3.83 23.55
C ASN A 245 32.71 3.42 22.84
N HIS A 246 33.80 4.03 23.31
CA HIS A 246 35.16 3.59 23.06
C HIS A 246 35.28 2.07 23.20
N ASP A 247 35.67 1.40 22.12
CA ASP A 247 36.72 0.39 22.27
C ASP A 247 37.56 0.34 20.99
N GLN A 248 38.87 0.35 21.19
CA GLN A 248 39.89 0.44 20.16
C GLN A 248 40.20 -0.95 19.56
N ASP A 249 40.83 -0.93 18.39
CA ASP A 249 41.63 -2.02 17.78
C ASP A 249 40.92 -3.15 17.01
N ARG A 250 40.81 -3.00 15.68
CA ARG A 250 41.84 -3.52 14.74
C ARG A 250 41.50 -3.27 13.26
N HIS A 251 42.56 -2.91 12.53
CA HIS A 251 42.68 -2.62 11.11
C HIS A 251 42.06 -3.65 10.14
N HIS A 252 41.60 -3.19 8.96
CA HIS A 252 42.32 -3.41 7.70
C HIS A 252 41.87 -2.42 6.61
N ILE A 253 42.87 -2.06 5.81
CA ILE A 253 43.03 -0.98 4.83
C ILE A 253 42.37 -1.34 3.49
N TYR A 254 41.83 -0.36 2.74
CA TYR A 254 42.26 -0.03 1.35
C TYR A 254 41.89 1.42 0.96
N PRO A 255 42.75 2.13 0.20
CA PRO A 255 42.76 3.59 0.10
C PRO A 255 42.06 4.16 -1.14
N ASN A 256 41.66 5.42 -0.99
CA ASN A 256 41.20 6.32 -2.05
C ASN A 256 42.44 6.98 -2.70
N HIS A 257 42.44 7.23 -4.01
CA HIS A 257 43.40 8.13 -4.63
C HIS A 257 42.81 8.96 -5.78
N ASP A 258 43.01 10.27 -5.63
CA ASP A 258 42.61 11.39 -6.47
C ASP A 258 43.35 11.51 -7.83
N GLN A 259 42.60 12.09 -8.77
CA GLN A 259 42.89 13.19 -9.72
C GLN A 259 44.21 13.34 -10.52
N ASP A 260 43.98 13.94 -11.70
CA ASP A 260 44.85 14.73 -12.59
C ASP A 260 45.64 14.06 -13.74
N ARG A 261 45.17 14.35 -14.98
CA ARG A 261 46.00 14.98 -16.03
C ARG A 261 45.18 15.49 -17.23
N HIS A 262 45.27 16.78 -17.50
CA HIS A 262 44.94 17.43 -18.77
C HIS A 262 45.88 16.98 -19.91
N HIS A 263 45.38 16.84 -21.16
CA HIS A 263 45.96 17.38 -22.40
C HIS A 263 45.10 17.09 -23.66
N ILE A 264 44.74 18.16 -24.38
CA ILE A 264 44.71 18.37 -25.84
C ILE A 264 43.85 17.45 -26.74
N TYR A 265 42.83 18.03 -27.38
CA TYR A 265 42.10 17.47 -28.54
C TYR A 265 42.98 17.44 -29.81
N PRO A 266 42.79 16.43 -30.67
CA PRO A 266 42.22 16.76 -31.99
C PRO A 266 41.10 15.80 -32.43
N ASN A 267 40.21 16.38 -33.22
CA ASN A 267 39.03 15.79 -33.84
C ASN A 267 39.37 14.53 -34.65
N HIS A 268 38.67 13.42 -34.39
CA HIS A 268 38.47 12.35 -35.36
C HIS A 268 37.16 11.62 -35.06
N ASP A 269 36.22 11.73 -36.00
CA ASP A 269 35.05 10.87 -36.13
C ASP A 269 35.47 9.40 -36.01
N GLN A 270 34.94 8.67 -35.03
CA GLN A 270 34.45 7.30 -35.19
C GLN A 270 33.36 6.96 -34.16
N ASP A 271 32.29 6.42 -34.72
CA ASP A 271 31.00 6.01 -34.15
C ASP A 271 31.17 4.88 -33.12
N HIS A 272 31.05 5.19 -31.84
CA HIS A 272 30.80 4.20 -30.78
C HIS A 272 29.60 4.62 -29.94
N ARG A 273 28.42 4.38 -30.52
CA ARG A 273 27.16 4.31 -29.78
C ARG A 273 27.20 3.15 -28.78
N HIS A 274 27.20 3.47 -27.50
CA HIS A 274 26.68 2.60 -26.46
C HIS A 274 25.17 2.38 -26.73
N PRO A 275 24.65 1.15 -26.71
CA PRO A 275 23.23 0.89 -26.91
C PRO A 275 22.49 1.18 -25.60
N HIS A 276 22.25 2.46 -25.32
CA HIS A 276 21.18 2.89 -24.41
C HIS A 276 20.02 3.39 -25.28
N ASP A 277 19.30 2.44 -25.87
CA ASP A 277 17.96 2.64 -26.43
C ASP A 277 17.28 1.27 -26.45
N GLN A 278 16.89 0.79 -25.26
CA GLN A 278 15.70 -0.04 -25.15
C GLN A 278 14.75 0.68 -24.21
N ASP A 279 13.92 1.50 -24.84
CA ASP A 279 12.65 1.97 -24.34
C ASP A 279 11.81 0.73 -23.95
N HIS A 280 12.03 0.20 -22.75
CA HIS A 280 11.14 -0.80 -22.14
C HIS A 280 9.85 -0.10 -21.69
N ARG A 281 9.15 0.54 -22.63
CA ARG A 281 7.71 0.72 -22.53
C ARG A 281 7.10 -0.67 -22.59
N TYR A 282 6.75 -1.20 -21.43
CA TYR A 282 5.88 -2.37 -21.34
C TYR A 282 4.61 -2.07 -22.17
N PRO A 283 4.31 -2.87 -23.21
CA PRO A 283 3.16 -2.61 -24.05
C PRO A 283 1.88 -2.76 -23.23
N HIS A 284 1.30 -1.65 -22.80
CA HIS A 284 -0.04 -1.61 -22.22
C HIS A 284 -1.08 -1.67 -23.35
N ASP A 285 -1.13 -2.79 -24.06
CA ASP A 285 -2.10 -3.00 -25.15
C ASP A 285 -2.69 -4.41 -25.09
N GLN A 286 -3.27 -4.79 -23.95
CA GLN A 286 -4.40 -5.72 -23.94
C GLN A 286 -5.47 -5.20 -22.97
N ALA A 287 -6.33 -4.35 -23.52
CA ALA A 287 -7.55 -3.90 -22.89
C ALA A 287 -8.49 -5.10 -22.69
N HIS A 288 -8.70 -5.50 -21.43
CA HIS A 288 -9.87 -6.29 -21.07
C HIS A 288 -10.85 -5.39 -20.33
N ARG A 289 -12.01 -5.20 -20.98
CA ARG A 289 -13.17 -4.51 -20.41
C ARG A 289 -13.53 -5.18 -19.09
N TYR A 290 -13.32 -4.47 -17.99
CA TYR A 290 -14.19 -4.63 -16.86
C TYR A 290 -15.59 -4.18 -17.31
N PRO A 291 -16.63 -5.02 -17.22
CA PRO A 291 -17.99 -4.51 -17.29
C PRO A 291 -18.28 -3.78 -15.97
N HIS A 292 -17.77 -2.56 -15.82
CA HIS A 292 -18.09 -1.68 -14.68
C HIS A 292 -19.37 -0.86 -14.91
N ASP A 293 -20.10 -1.10 -16.01
CA ASP A 293 -21.41 -0.49 -16.27
C ASP A 293 -22.55 -1.09 -15.43
N GLN A 294 -22.28 -2.12 -14.64
CA GLN A 294 -23.14 -2.39 -13.50
C GLN A 294 -22.61 -1.54 -12.36
N ALA A 295 -23.38 -0.53 -11.98
CA ALA A 295 -23.38 -0.01 -10.62
C ALA A 295 -23.48 -1.23 -9.70
N HIS A 296 -22.32 -1.73 -9.24
CA HIS A 296 -22.27 -2.90 -8.40
C HIS A 296 -22.96 -2.47 -7.11
N ARG A 297 -24.20 -2.93 -6.93
CA ARG A 297 -24.72 -3.16 -5.60
C ARG A 297 -23.76 -4.18 -4.99
N TYR A 298 -22.76 -3.65 -4.29
CA TYR A 298 -22.08 -4.35 -3.22
C TYR A 298 -23.15 -5.02 -2.32
N PRO A 299 -22.80 -6.05 -1.53
CA PRO A 299 -23.73 -6.79 -0.65
C PRO A 299 -24.22 -5.95 0.56
N HIS A 300 -24.68 -4.73 0.28
CA HIS A 300 -25.17 -3.66 1.15
C HIS A 300 -26.70 -3.72 1.35
N ASP A 301 -27.38 -4.73 0.80
CA ASP A 301 -28.85 -4.81 0.78
C ASP A 301 -29.45 -5.69 1.90
N ASP A 302 -28.65 -6.26 2.81
CA ASP A 302 -29.19 -7.00 3.96
C ASP A 302 -29.91 -6.01 4.91
N PRO A 303 -31.23 -6.13 5.15
CA PRO A 303 -31.95 -5.22 6.03
C PRO A 303 -31.39 -5.29 7.46
N LEU A 304 -31.16 -4.14 8.08
CA LEU A 304 -30.81 -4.07 9.49
C LEU A 304 -31.93 -4.68 10.36
N PRO A 305 -31.61 -5.40 11.45
CA PRO A 305 -32.60 -5.95 12.39
C PRO A 305 -33.59 -4.89 12.90
N SER A 306 -34.83 -5.28 13.23
CA SER A 306 -35.88 -4.32 13.67
C SER A 306 -35.61 -3.63 15.01
N ASN A 307 -34.85 -4.27 15.92
CA ASN A 307 -34.33 -3.65 17.14
C ASN A 307 -32.84 -3.31 16.95
N GLN A 308 -32.59 -2.18 16.29
CA GLN A 308 -31.23 -1.84 15.88
C GLN A 308 -30.32 -1.49 17.06
N CYS A 309 -30.84 -0.94 18.16
CA CYS A 309 -30.00 -0.39 19.22
C CYS A 309 -29.78 -1.30 20.44
N ASN A 310 -30.56 -2.38 20.59
CA ASN A 310 -30.49 -3.30 21.73
C ASN A 310 -30.38 -2.59 23.11
N GLY A 311 -31.14 -1.52 23.31
CA GLY A 311 -31.16 -0.76 24.56
C GLY A 311 -30.00 0.24 24.77
N ASN A 312 -29.03 0.30 23.85
CA ASN A 312 -27.97 1.31 23.89
C ASN A 312 -28.50 2.71 23.57
N ARG A 313 -27.86 3.74 24.14
CA ARG A 313 -28.18 5.17 23.92
C ARG A 313 -26.91 6.02 23.89
N ASN A 314 -26.93 7.11 23.15
CA ASN A 314 -25.80 8.00 22.89
C ASN A 314 -24.52 7.30 22.41
N VAL A 315 -24.68 6.26 21.59
CA VAL A 315 -23.54 5.50 21.06
C VAL A 315 -23.75 5.15 19.59
N CYS A 316 -22.65 5.00 18.86
CA CYS A 316 -22.66 4.29 17.60
C CYS A 316 -22.71 2.79 17.89
N PHE A 317 -23.64 2.07 17.30
CA PHE A 317 -23.86 0.66 17.58
C PHE A 317 -23.94 -0.14 16.28
N TRP A 318 -23.40 -1.35 16.31
CA TRP A 318 -23.46 -2.25 15.18
C TRP A 318 -24.40 -3.42 15.48
N PRO A 319 -25.60 -3.44 14.85
CA PRO A 319 -26.64 -4.40 15.22
C PRO A 319 -26.30 -5.85 14.89
N LEU A 320 -25.50 -6.10 13.84
CA LEU A 320 -25.21 -7.48 13.39
C LEU A 320 -24.27 -8.24 14.32
N ASN A 321 -23.31 -7.57 14.96
CA ASN A 321 -22.35 -8.20 15.86
C ASN A 321 -22.49 -7.72 17.32
N GLN A 322 -23.51 -6.91 17.62
CA GLN A 322 -23.84 -6.43 18.95
C GLN A 322 -22.73 -5.59 19.60
N GLN A 323 -21.97 -4.84 18.80
CA GLN A 323 -20.85 -4.03 19.29
C GLN A 323 -21.21 -2.54 19.43
N VAL A 324 -20.82 -1.95 20.55
CA VAL A 324 -20.72 -0.50 20.70
C VAL A 324 -19.42 -0.04 20.03
N LEU A 325 -19.56 0.86 19.06
CA LEU A 325 -18.44 1.40 18.30
C LEU A 325 -17.97 2.70 18.94
N PRO A 326 -16.65 2.94 19.04
CA PRO A 326 -16.08 4.13 19.68
C PRO A 326 -16.14 5.37 18.76
N PHE A 327 -17.28 5.57 18.09
CA PHE A 327 -17.47 6.64 17.12
C PHE A 327 -18.50 7.64 17.61
N ALA A 328 -18.22 8.91 17.39
CA ALA A 328 -19.22 9.97 17.49
C ALA A 328 -20.30 9.82 16.41
N LYS A 329 -21.45 10.46 16.61
CA LYS A 329 -22.58 10.46 15.67
C LYS A 329 -22.17 10.73 14.22
N ALA A 330 -21.26 11.69 14.01
CA ALA A 330 -20.75 12.04 12.69
C ALA A 330 -19.99 10.90 11.98
N HIS A 331 -19.25 10.08 12.73
CA HIS A 331 -18.48 8.95 12.17
C HIS A 331 -19.31 7.67 12.10
N CYS A 332 -20.38 7.56 12.88
CA CYS A 332 -21.28 6.41 12.83
C CYS A 332 -21.93 6.23 11.46
N GLN A 333 -22.29 7.34 10.81
CA GLN A 333 -22.90 7.32 9.48
C GLN A 333 -21.95 6.87 8.36
N LEU A 334 -20.63 6.77 8.63
CA LEU A 334 -19.65 6.28 7.66
C LEU A 334 -19.71 4.76 7.44
N PHE A 335 -20.38 4.03 8.33
CA PHE A 335 -20.53 2.59 8.23
C PHE A 335 -21.99 2.24 7.98
N LEU A 336 -22.27 1.70 6.80
CA LEU A 336 -23.61 1.30 6.36
C LEU A 336 -24.30 0.32 7.32
N TRP A 337 -23.52 -0.39 8.14
CA TRP A 337 -24.03 -1.39 9.08
C TRP A 337 -24.10 -0.91 10.52
N SER A 338 -23.74 0.35 10.81
CA SER A 338 -23.86 0.90 12.15
C SER A 338 -24.96 1.95 12.22
N VAL A 339 -25.55 2.08 13.40
CA VAL A 339 -26.65 2.97 13.70
C VAL A 339 -26.25 3.86 14.86
N TRP A 340 -26.56 5.15 14.78
CA TRP A 340 -26.47 5.98 15.96
C TRP A 340 -27.71 5.76 16.82
N CYS A 341 -27.51 5.29 18.04
CA CYS A 341 -28.56 5.11 19.02
C CYS A 341 -28.69 6.40 19.83
N ASP A 342 -29.75 7.17 19.59
CA ASP A 342 -30.03 8.41 20.31
C ASP A 342 -30.41 8.19 21.79
#